data_AF-A0A259CC95-F1
#
_entry.id   AF-A0A259CC95-F1
#
_cell.length_a   1.000
_cell.length_b   1.000
_cell.length_c   1.000
_cell.angle_alpha   90.00
_cell.angle_beta   90.00
_cell.angle_gamma   90.00
#
_symmetry.space_group_name_H-M   'P 1'
#
loop_
_entity.id
_entity.type
_entity.pdbx_description
1 polymer ?
#
loop_
_entity_poly.entity_id
_entity_poly.type
_entity_poly.pdbx_seq_one_letter_code
_entity_poly.pdbx_strand_id
1 'polypeptide(L)'
;MATLSPIEISNWLAIYAATGLCCGIAVILSVTISLAELYRERAWAGLNSASDVLRFVPKTWWRWQKRYLLSTPVTLMIVGSFAATLSWA
;
A
#
# COMPACT_ATOMS: atom_id res chain seq x y z
N MET A 1 27.60 18.01 -8.94
CA MET A 1 26.39 17.55 -8.22
C MET A 1 25.77 18.77 -7.59
N ALA A 2 24.51 19.08 -7.89
CA ALA A 2 23.82 20.19 -7.22
C ALA A 2 23.58 19.79 -5.76
N THR A 3 23.99 20.64 -4.82
CA THR A 3 23.71 20.48 -3.39
C THR A 3 22.33 21.03 -3.11
N LEU A 4 21.42 20.18 -2.62
CA LEU A 4 20.09 20.61 -2.18
C LEU A 4 20.21 21.58 -1.00
N SER A 5 19.39 22.62 -1.00
CA SER A 5 19.21 23.49 0.14
C SER A 5 18.55 22.76 1.32
N PRO A 6 18.69 23.26 2.56
CA PRO A 6 18.04 22.65 3.72
C PRO A 6 16.51 22.54 3.60
N ILE A 7 15.86 23.52 2.96
CA ILE A 7 14.41 23.52 2.74
C ILE A 7 14.00 22.41 1.76
N GLU A 8 14.74 22.21 0.68
CA GLU A 8 14.48 21.14 -0.29
C GLU A 8 14.64 19.75 0.36
N ILE A 9 15.67 19.57 1.19
CA ILE A 9 15.87 18.31 1.93
C ILE A 9 14.67 18.05 2.86
N SER A 10 14.23 19.06 3.61
CA SER A 10 13.06 18.95 4.49
C SER A 10 11.78 18.61 3.72
N ASN A 11 11.56 19.22 2.56
CA ASN A 11 10.39 18.94 1.72
C ASN A 11 10.39 17.50 1.18
N TRP A 12 11.54 17.01 0.72
CA TRP A 12 11.67 15.61 0.29
C TRP A 12 11.38 14.64 1.45
N LEU A 13 11.92 14.90 2.63
CA LEU A 13 11.64 14.09 3.83
C LEU A 13 10.14 14.10 4.17
N ALA A 14 9.48 15.26 4.09
CA ALA A 14 8.05 15.38 4.33
C ALA A 14 7.23 14.57 3.30
N ILE A 15 7.61 14.60 2.02
CA ILE A 15 6.96 13.82 0.95
C ILE A 15 7.14 12.32 1.18
N TYR A 16 8.35 11.87 1.56
CA TYR A 16 8.59 10.47 1.88
C TYR A 16 7.79 10.02 3.11
N ALA A 17 7.69 10.85 4.14
CA ALA A 17 6.88 10.57 5.32
C ALA A 17 5.38 10.47 4.98
N ALA A 18 4.86 11.42 4.21
CA ALA A 18 3.47 11.42 3.74
C ALA A 18 3.17 10.18 2.88
N THR A 19 4.09 9.81 1.99
CA THR A 19 4.00 8.59 1.18
C THR A 19 3.96 7.35 2.05
N GLY A 20 4.89 7.24 3.01
CA GLY A 20 4.95 6.12 3.95
C GLY A 20 3.67 5.97 4.78
N LEU A 21 3.09 7.07 5.24
CA LEU A 21 1.82 7.07 5.97
C LEU A 21 0.67 6.57 5.08
N CYS A 22 0.57 7.08 3.85
CA CYS A 22 -0.46 6.64 2.90
C CYS A 22 -0.33 5.15 2.57
N CYS A 23 0.90 4.68 2.32
CA CYS A 23 1.19 3.26 2.10
C CYS A 23 0.82 2.42 3.33
N GLY A 24 1.16 2.87 4.54
CA GLY A 24 0.81 2.18 5.78
C GLY A 24 -0.70 2.01 5.95
N ILE A 25 -1.47 3.08 5.72
CA ILE A 25 -2.94 3.03 5.77
C ILE A 25 -3.48 2.07 4.70
N ALA A 26 -2.97 2.15 3.47
CA ALA A 26 -3.38 1.25 2.39
C ALA A 26 -3.07 -0.22 2.69
N VAL A 27 -1.93 -0.52 3.32
CA VAL A 27 -1.60 -1.88 3.79
C VAL A 27 -2.63 -2.33 4.82
N ILE A 28 -2.92 -1.53 5.84
CA ILE A 28 -3.87 -1.90 6.90
C ILE A 28 -5.27 -2.18 6.33
N LEU A 29 -5.78 -1.29 5.47
CA LEU A 29 -7.08 -1.46 4.85
C LEU A 29 -7.13 -2.66 3.91
N SER A 30 -6.12 -2.84 3.06
CA SER A 30 -6.06 -3.96 2.12
C SER A 30 -5.98 -5.31 2.85
N VAL A 31 -5.22 -5.40 3.94
CA VAL A 31 -5.16 -6.59 4.80
C VAL A 31 -6.52 -6.85 5.44
N THR A 32 -7.12 -5.83 6.06
CA THR A 32 -8.41 -5.95 6.76
C THR A 32 -9.52 -6.45 5.83
N ILE A 33 -9.64 -5.84 4.64
CA ILE A 33 -10.63 -6.25 3.63
C ILE A 33 -10.33 -7.68 3.14
N SER A 34 -9.06 -8.00 2.88
CA SER A 34 -8.69 -9.34 2.43
C SER A 34 -9.01 -10.41 3.47
N LEU A 35 -8.75 -10.15 4.75
CA LEU A 35 -9.12 -11.07 5.84
C LEU A 35 -10.64 -11.22 5.98
N ALA A 36 -11.38 -10.11 5.94
CA ALA A 36 -12.84 -10.12 6.04
C ALA A 36 -13.47 -10.95 4.92
N GLU A 37 -12.96 -10.84 3.70
CA GLU A 37 -13.43 -11.63 2.58
C GLU A 37 -13.06 -13.10 2.67
N LEU A 38 -11.82 -13.44 3.05
CA LEU A 38 -11.43 -14.83 3.24
C LEU A 38 -12.28 -15.52 4.32
N TYR A 39 -12.60 -14.78 5.39
CA TYR A 39 -13.50 -15.23 6.44
C TYR A 39 -14.92 -15.45 5.90
N ARG A 40 -15.45 -14.48 5.13
CA ARG A 40 -16.79 -14.58 4.52
C ARG A 40 -16.91 -15.72 3.51
N GLU A 41 -15.90 -15.92 2.69
CA GLU A 41 -15.84 -16.98 1.67
C GLU A 41 -15.62 -18.37 2.29
N ARG A 42 -15.32 -18.45 3.60
CA ARG A 42 -14.84 -19.68 4.26
C ARG A 42 -13.76 -20.34 3.40
N ALA A 43 -12.80 -19.56 2.92
CA ALA A 43 -11.83 -20.01 1.93
C ALA A 43 -10.99 -21.23 2.41
N TRP A 44 -10.97 -21.45 3.72
CA TRP A 44 -10.38 -22.58 4.43
C TRP A 44 -11.14 -23.90 4.31
N ALA A 45 -12.44 -23.88 3.98
CA ALA A 45 -13.28 -25.09 3.93
C ALA A 45 -12.88 -26.08 2.81
N GLY A 46 -12.11 -25.63 1.82
CA GLY A 46 -11.59 -26.45 0.72
C GLY A 46 -10.15 -26.90 0.88
N LEU A 47 -9.47 -26.57 1.99
CA LEU A 47 -8.05 -26.87 2.19
C LEU A 47 -7.87 -28.27 2.79
N ASN A 48 -8.09 -29.32 1.97
CA ASN A 48 -7.99 -30.71 2.42
C ASN A 48 -6.66 -31.38 2.05
N SER A 49 -5.82 -30.71 1.25
CA SER A 49 -4.54 -31.23 0.75
C SER A 49 -3.44 -30.16 0.73
N ALA A 50 -2.18 -30.59 0.84
CA ALA A 50 -1.01 -29.72 0.64
C ALA A 50 -0.99 -29.06 -0.74
N SER A 51 -1.55 -29.72 -1.77
CA SER A 51 -1.72 -29.14 -3.11
C SER A 51 -2.71 -27.96 -3.11
N ASP A 52 -3.75 -28.03 -2.29
CA ASP A 52 -4.75 -26.96 -2.18
C ASP A 52 -4.15 -25.73 -1.50
N VAL A 53 -3.36 -25.95 -0.44
CA VAL A 53 -2.61 -24.88 0.26
C VAL A 53 -1.61 -24.22 -0.69
N LEU A 54 -0.86 -25.01 -1.46
CA LEU A 54 0.14 -24.50 -2.41
C LEU A 54 -0.47 -23.59 -3.48
N ARG A 55 -1.73 -23.85 -3.89
CA ARG A 55 -2.46 -23.00 -4.83
C ARG A 55 -3.14 -21.81 -4.15
N PHE A 56 -3.56 -21.97 -2.90
CA PHE A 56 -4.29 -20.96 -2.13
C PHE A 56 -3.40 -19.78 -1.75
N VAL A 57 -2.21 -20.03 -1.19
CA VAL A 57 -1.29 -18.98 -0.72
C VAL A 57 -0.92 -17.95 -1.80
N PRO A 58 -0.38 -18.33 -2.98
CA PRO A 58 -0.01 -17.36 -4.01
C PRO A 58 -1.22 -16.63 -4.60
N LYS A 59 -2.38 -17.30 -4.71
CA LYS A 59 -3.62 -16.68 -5.21
C LYS A 59 -4.15 -15.64 -4.23
N THR A 60 -4.15 -15.94 -2.94
CA THR A 60 -4.55 -15.02 -1.87
C THR A 60 -3.58 -13.85 -1.76
N TRP A 61 -2.27 -14.10 -1.83
CA TRP A 61 -1.25 -13.05 -1.90
C TRP A 61 -1.48 -12.12 -3.09
N TRP A 62 -1.71 -12.66 -4.27
CA TRP A 62 -1.95 -11.87 -5.47
C TRP A 62 -3.23 -11.02 -5.38
N ARG A 63 -4.30 -11.57 -4.79
CA ARG A 63 -5.54 -10.82 -4.51
C ARG A 63 -5.27 -9.63 -3.58
N TRP A 64 -4.54 -9.85 -2.50
CA TRP A 64 -4.15 -8.79 -1.57
C TRP A 64 -3.27 -7.73 -2.25
N GLN A 65 -2.24 -8.14 -3.01
CA GLN A 65 -1.36 -7.24 -3.76
C GLN A 65 -2.11 -6.34 -4.73
N LYS A 66 -3.05 -6.90 -5.51
CA LYS A 66 -3.88 -6.09 -6.42
C LYS A 66 -4.67 -5.01 -5.69
N ARG A 67 -5.22 -5.34 -4.51
CA ARG A 67 -5.95 -4.35 -3.70
C ARG A 67 -5.06 -3.26 -3.16
N TYR A 68 -3.88 -3.64 -2.67
CA TYR A 68 -2.90 -2.68 -2.21
C TYR A 68 -2.50 -1.73 -3.35
N LEU A 69 -2.16 -2.26 -4.53
CA LEU A 69 -1.78 -1.43 -5.68
C LEU A 69 -2.92 -0.55 -6.21
N LEU A 70 -4.17 -0.91 -5.94
CA LEU A 70 -5.33 -0.09 -6.27
C LEU A 70 -5.37 1.23 -5.48
N SER A 71 -4.65 1.32 -4.35
CA SER A 71 -4.50 2.58 -3.60
C SER A 71 -3.51 3.55 -4.23
N THR A 72 -2.61 3.07 -5.10
CA THR A 72 -1.55 3.88 -5.74
C THR A 72 -2.04 5.21 -6.33
N PRO A 73 -3.12 5.27 -7.16
CA PRO A 73 -3.60 6.55 -7.69
C PRO A 73 -4.02 7.53 -6.60
N VAL A 74 -4.64 7.05 -5.52
CA VAL A 74 -5.06 7.89 -4.38
C VAL A 74 -3.83 8.35 -3.60
N THR A 75 -2.85 7.48 -3.37
CA THR A 75 -1.58 7.83 -2.72
C THR A 75 -0.83 8.91 -3.52
N LEU A 76 -0.71 8.75 -4.83
CA LEU A 76 -0.07 9.73 -5.70
C LEU A 76 -0.82 11.07 -5.72
N MET A 77 -2.16 11.03 -5.73
CA MET A 77 -2.98 12.24 -5.64
C MET A 77 -2.74 12.99 -4.33
N ILE A 78 -2.80 12.30 -3.18
CA ILE A 78 -2.59 12.92 -1.86
C ILE A 78 -1.18 13.50 -1.75
N VAL A 79 -0.15 12.72 -2.07
CA VAL A 79 1.25 13.14 -1.95
C VAL A 79 1.58 14.24 -2.95
N GLY A 80 1.05 14.17 -4.18
CA GLY A 80 1.23 15.21 -5.19
C GLY A 80 0.57 16.54 -4.79
N SER A 81 -0.66 16.47 -4.27
CA SER A 81 -1.34 17.66 -3.73
C SER A 81 -0.60 18.24 -2.52
N PHE A 82 -0.06 17.40 -1.63
CA PHE A 82 0.77 17.85 -0.51
C PHE A 82 2.09 18.49 -0.98
N ALA A 83 2.78 17.89 -1.95
CA ALA A 83 4.00 18.46 -2.52
C ALA A 83 3.77 19.86 -3.14
N ALA A 84 2.59 20.09 -3.71
CA ALA A 84 2.19 21.39 -4.27
C ALA A 84 1.98 22.47 -3.21
N THR A 85 1.84 22.13 -1.92
CA THR A 85 1.72 23.11 -0.82
C THR A 85 3.05 23.51 -0.20
N LEU A 86 4.18 22.89 -0.59
CA LEU A 86 5.50 23.15 -0.02
C LEU A 86 6.20 24.29 -0.77
N SER A 87 6.98 25.10 -0.04
CA SER A 87 7.87 26.12 -0.65
C SER A 87 9.17 25.46 -1.09
N TRP A 88 9.46 25.47 -2.39
CA TRP A 88 10.65 24.84 -2.97
C TRP A 88 11.82 25.80 -3.20
N ALA A 89 11.59 27.08 -2.97
CA ALA A 89 12.57 28.17 -3.03
C ALA A 89 12.33 29.12 -1.85
#